data_AF-A0A1M7I8A9-F1
#
_entry.id   AF-A0A1M7I8A9-F1
#
_cell.length_a   1.000
_cell.length_b   1.000
_cell.length_c   1.000
_cell.angle_alpha   90.00
_cell.angle_beta   90.00
_cell.angle_gamma   90.00
#
_symmetry.space_group_name_H-M   'P 1'
#
loop_
_entity.id
_entity.type
_entity.pdbx_description
1 polymer ?
#
loop_
_entity_poly.entity_id
_entity_poly.type
_entity_poly.pdbx_seq_one_letter_code
_entity_poly.pdbx_strand_id
1 'polypeptide(L)'
;MKKREKLQIIQKYYPNALTTIDFINKIIDYIEEKLDLEPAQIMFADSICSDDVNSIQYPVRANEFLGPFKMGGLDGFPFTGLTGMQAFASHVPDEGAVFIYYGPHIGISKEGKIGEINRFGQNKPSSCCGAANGALNKLTDNAIESGHITEIDYQMNTIEQILLSQKESILKAEIPLYEATEIIYESIDKRIQELIAATKYNCKYIIIVGAILINSDSDVGSFSSTKRFDVIDLKTGVRENLLPTINLTL
;
A
#
# COMPACT_ATOMS: atom_id res chain seq x y z
N MET A 1 -1.73 11.10 23.16
CA MET A 1 -3.00 10.40 22.89
C MET A 1 -2.83 8.90 23.10
N LYS A 2 -3.82 8.22 23.66
CA LYS A 2 -3.84 6.76 23.79
C LYS A 2 -4.06 6.11 22.42
N LYS A 3 -3.58 4.88 22.23
CA LYS A 3 -3.77 4.10 20.98
C LYS A 3 -5.22 4.10 20.48
N ARG A 4 -6.19 3.88 21.38
CA ARG A 4 -7.64 3.91 21.05
C ARG A 4 -8.12 5.24 20.48
N GLU A 5 -7.63 6.36 21.00
CA GLU A 5 -8.04 7.71 20.58
C GLU A 5 -7.47 8.02 19.19
N LYS A 6 -6.23 7.57 18.94
CA LYS A 6 -5.60 7.67 17.62
C LYS A 6 -6.38 6.85 16.58
N LEU A 7 -6.70 5.59 16.90
CA LEU A 7 -7.48 4.73 16.01
C LEU A 7 -8.88 5.28 15.71
N GLN A 8 -9.57 5.88 16.69
CA GLN A 8 -10.90 6.47 16.47
C GLN A 8 -10.92 7.54 15.37
N ILE A 9 -9.86 8.35 15.25
CA ILE A 9 -9.75 9.35 14.17
C ILE A 9 -9.72 8.65 12.81
N ILE A 10 -8.90 7.61 12.70
CA ILE A 10 -8.66 6.89 11.45
C ILE A 10 -9.87 6.04 11.06
N GLN A 11 -10.45 5.36 12.04
CA GLN A 11 -11.59 4.45 11.87
C GLN A 11 -12.89 5.16 11.49
N LYS A 12 -12.93 6.50 11.59
CA LYS A 12 -14.00 7.30 10.98
C LYS A 12 -14.06 7.13 9.46
N TYR A 13 -12.90 6.97 8.82
CA TYR A 13 -12.78 6.80 7.36
C TYR A 13 -12.49 5.34 6.97
N TYR A 14 -11.73 4.63 7.81
CA TYR A 14 -11.30 3.25 7.57
C TYR A 14 -11.60 2.35 8.77
N PRO A 15 -12.84 1.83 8.91
CA PRO A 15 -13.29 1.14 10.13
C PRO A 15 -12.45 -0.08 10.54
N ASN A 16 -11.82 -0.75 9.58
CA ASN A 16 -10.96 -1.92 9.82
C ASN A 16 -9.48 -1.56 10.03
N ALA A 17 -9.14 -0.27 10.12
CA ALA A 17 -7.75 0.14 10.27
C ALA A 17 -7.15 -0.36 11.60
N LEU A 18 -5.92 -0.84 11.51
CA LEU A 18 -5.04 -1.18 12.62
C LEU A 18 -3.85 -0.22 12.65
N THR A 19 -3.14 -0.12 13.77
CA THR A 19 -1.82 0.54 13.73
C THR A 19 -0.90 -0.28 12.83
N THR A 20 -0.01 0.35 12.06
CA THR A 20 0.87 -0.37 11.14
C THR A 20 1.71 -1.42 11.87
N ILE A 21 2.08 -1.16 13.13
CA ILE A 21 2.80 -2.11 13.98
C ILE A 21 1.95 -3.36 14.26
N ASP A 22 0.71 -3.20 14.72
CA ASP A 22 -0.16 -4.36 14.97
C ASP A 22 -0.42 -5.14 13.69
N PHE A 23 -0.60 -4.43 12.59
CA PHE A 23 -0.84 -5.01 11.28
C PHE A 23 0.33 -5.89 10.82
N ILE A 24 1.56 -5.35 10.83
CA ILE A 24 2.76 -6.13 10.45
C ILE A 24 3.01 -7.29 11.41
N ASN A 25 2.78 -7.10 12.72
CA ASN A 25 2.89 -8.19 13.70
C ASN A 25 1.94 -9.34 13.34
N LYS A 26 0.67 -9.06 13.05
CA LYS A 26 -0.29 -10.09 12.64
C LYS A 26 0.15 -10.87 11.39
N ILE A 27 0.81 -10.20 10.44
CA ILE A 27 1.36 -10.87 9.25
C ILE A 27 2.51 -11.81 9.64
N ILE A 28 3.45 -11.32 10.44
CA ILE A 28 4.59 -12.13 10.89
C ILE A 28 4.11 -13.33 11.71
N ASP A 29 3.20 -13.11 12.66
CA ASP A 29 2.63 -14.18 13.50
C ASP A 29 1.95 -15.25 12.63
N TYR A 30 1.23 -14.86 11.56
CA TYR A 30 0.66 -15.83 10.61
C TYR A 30 1.74 -16.62 9.86
N ILE A 31 2.80 -15.95 9.39
CA ILE A 31 3.91 -16.60 8.68
C ILE A 31 4.59 -17.64 9.58
N GLU A 32 4.92 -17.26 10.82
CA GLU A 32 5.58 -18.12 11.78
C GLU A 32 4.67 -19.29 12.21
N GLU A 33 3.42 -19.01 12.60
CA GLU A 33 2.53 -20.03 13.18
C GLU A 33 1.85 -20.95 12.16
N LYS A 34 1.60 -20.45 10.94
CA LYS A 34 0.79 -21.17 9.93
C LYS A 34 1.60 -21.65 8.74
N LEU A 35 2.58 -20.88 8.29
CA LEU A 35 3.43 -21.27 7.17
C LEU A 35 4.70 -22.01 7.62
N ASP A 36 5.01 -21.98 8.93
CA ASP A 36 6.20 -22.60 9.53
C ASP A 36 7.48 -22.08 8.85
N LEU A 37 7.56 -20.75 8.70
CA LEU A 37 8.68 -20.03 8.11
C LEU A 37 9.14 -18.90 9.02
N GLU A 38 10.45 -18.68 9.09
CA GLU A 38 11.05 -17.53 9.75
C GLU A 38 11.07 -16.31 8.81
N PRO A 39 11.03 -15.07 9.33
CA PRO A 39 11.16 -13.86 8.51
C PRO A 39 12.38 -13.87 7.57
N ALA A 40 13.50 -14.44 8.02
CA ALA A 40 14.72 -14.59 7.22
C ALA A 40 14.60 -15.54 6.01
N GLN A 41 13.50 -16.28 5.88
CA GLN A 41 13.18 -17.14 4.73
C GLN A 41 12.21 -16.46 3.75
N ILE A 42 11.80 -15.23 4.04
CA ILE A 42 10.82 -14.48 3.26
C ILE A 42 11.54 -13.38 2.48
N MET A 43 11.51 -13.47 1.15
CA MET A 43 11.94 -12.38 0.28
C MET A 43 10.80 -11.37 0.15
N PHE A 44 11.04 -10.18 0.69
CA PHE A 44 10.04 -9.13 0.85
C PHE A 44 10.15 -8.08 -0.24
N ALA A 45 9.02 -7.70 -0.83
CA ALA A 45 8.88 -6.55 -1.69
C ALA A 45 7.77 -5.63 -1.21
N ASP A 46 7.98 -4.32 -1.35
CA ASP A 46 6.94 -3.34 -1.18
C ASP A 46 6.64 -2.55 -2.47
N SER A 47 5.37 -2.26 -2.69
CA SER A 47 4.90 -1.30 -3.69
C SER A 47 4.11 -0.20 -2.99
N ILE A 48 4.86 0.73 -2.40
CA ILE A 48 4.35 1.85 -1.60
C ILE A 48 4.91 3.17 -2.13
N CYS A 49 4.31 4.29 -1.69
CA CYS A 49 4.68 5.61 -2.20
C CYS A 49 6.12 6.01 -1.82
N SER A 50 6.81 6.69 -2.74
CA SER A 50 8.14 7.28 -2.52
C SER A 50 8.20 8.37 -1.43
N ASP A 51 7.04 8.81 -0.93
CA ASP A 51 6.94 9.76 0.16
C ASP A 51 7.69 9.27 1.41
N ASP A 52 8.54 10.12 1.98
CA ASP A 52 9.46 9.81 3.08
C ASP A 52 8.74 9.34 4.34
N VAL A 53 7.50 9.80 4.56
CA VAL A 53 6.67 9.41 5.70
C VAL A 53 6.45 7.90 5.77
N ASN A 54 6.38 7.23 4.62
CA ASN A 54 6.19 5.78 4.56
C ASN A 54 7.42 5.01 5.05
N SER A 55 8.61 5.59 4.91
CA SER A 55 9.84 5.03 5.45
C SER A 55 10.02 5.38 6.93
N ILE A 56 9.73 6.63 7.31
CA ILE A 56 9.88 7.12 8.69
C ILE A 56 8.93 6.39 9.65
N GLN A 57 7.72 6.10 9.21
CA GLN A 57 6.68 5.47 10.03
C GLN A 57 6.55 3.96 9.78
N TYR A 58 7.53 3.34 9.12
CA TYR A 58 7.52 1.90 8.84
C TYR A 58 7.92 1.09 10.09
N PRO A 59 7.24 -0.03 10.41
CA PRO A 59 7.59 -0.84 11.58
C PRO A 59 8.96 -1.48 11.48
N VAL A 60 9.74 -1.45 12.57
CA VAL A 60 11.10 -2.02 12.63
C VAL A 60 11.12 -3.52 12.31
N ARG A 61 10.10 -4.28 12.78
CA ARG A 61 10.01 -5.72 12.52
C ARG A 61 9.85 -6.08 11.04
N ALA A 62 9.40 -5.16 10.20
CA ALA A 62 9.38 -5.41 8.77
C ALA A 62 10.79 -5.54 8.17
N ASN A 63 11.83 -5.09 8.88
CA ASN A 63 13.24 -5.29 8.50
C ASN A 63 13.79 -6.66 8.94
N GLU A 64 12.97 -7.53 9.56
CA GLU A 64 13.33 -8.91 9.86
C GLU A 64 13.28 -9.79 8.58
N PHE A 65 12.52 -9.36 7.57
CA PHE A 65 12.46 -10.02 6.27
C PHE A 65 13.70 -9.71 5.40
N LEU A 66 13.94 -10.54 4.38
CA LEU A 66 14.96 -10.25 3.37
C LEU A 66 14.44 -9.18 2.39
N GLY A 67 14.93 -7.95 2.49
CA GLY A 67 14.51 -6.84 1.62
C GLY A 67 14.26 -5.55 2.40
N PRO A 68 13.39 -4.64 1.91
CA PRO A 68 12.49 -4.81 0.77
C PRO A 68 13.12 -4.59 -0.62
N PHE A 69 12.68 -5.37 -1.61
CA PHE A 69 12.75 -4.98 -3.02
C PHE A 69 11.67 -3.91 -3.29
N LYS A 70 12.08 -2.73 -3.77
CA LYS A 70 11.18 -1.60 -4.01
C LYS A 70 10.52 -1.70 -5.38
N MET A 71 9.22 -2.01 -5.43
CA MET A 71 8.41 -2.07 -6.65
C MET A 71 7.62 -0.79 -6.94
N GLY A 72 7.39 0.01 -5.90
CA GLY A 72 6.51 1.17 -5.94
C GLY A 72 7.09 2.39 -6.68
N GLY A 73 6.53 3.54 -6.37
CA GLY A 73 6.88 4.85 -6.92
C GLY A 73 5.82 5.86 -6.48
N LEU A 74 5.48 6.86 -7.29
CA LEU A 74 4.42 7.80 -6.90
C LEU A 74 3.10 7.08 -6.57
N ASP A 75 2.57 7.40 -5.38
CA ASP A 75 1.40 6.80 -4.75
C ASP A 75 1.35 5.27 -4.69
N GLY A 76 2.51 4.61 -4.73
CA GLY A 76 2.62 3.15 -4.54
C GLY A 76 2.29 2.30 -5.75
N PHE A 77 2.09 2.89 -6.93
CA PHE A 77 1.90 2.11 -8.15
C PHE A 77 3.18 1.31 -8.50
N PRO A 78 3.07 0.03 -8.92
CA PRO A 78 4.22 -0.85 -9.12
C PRO A 78 4.94 -0.54 -10.44
N PHE A 79 5.68 0.56 -10.47
CA PHE A 79 6.33 1.10 -11.67
C PHE A 79 7.51 0.27 -12.15
N THR A 80 8.10 -0.60 -11.32
CA THR A 80 9.14 -1.53 -11.79
C THR A 80 8.62 -2.57 -12.78
N GLY A 81 7.30 -2.80 -12.81
CA GLY A 81 6.62 -3.63 -13.79
C GLY A 81 7.06 -5.10 -13.78
N LEU A 82 6.86 -5.77 -14.91
CA LEU A 82 7.11 -7.22 -15.03
C LEU A 82 8.58 -7.57 -14.81
N THR A 83 9.49 -6.79 -15.39
CA THR A 83 10.94 -6.97 -15.18
C THR A 83 11.31 -6.86 -13.71
N GLY A 84 10.74 -5.89 -12.98
CA GLY A 84 10.92 -5.74 -11.55
C GLY A 84 10.41 -6.93 -10.75
N MET A 85 9.19 -7.39 -11.03
CA MET A 85 8.60 -8.56 -10.36
C MET A 85 9.42 -9.84 -10.60
N GLN A 86 9.92 -10.03 -11.82
CA GLN A 86 10.78 -11.17 -12.16
C GLN A 86 12.14 -11.11 -11.44
N ALA A 87 12.75 -9.93 -11.37
CA ALA A 87 13.99 -9.73 -10.62
C ALA A 87 13.78 -10.04 -9.13
N PHE A 88 12.72 -9.49 -8.52
CA PHE A 88 12.32 -9.80 -7.15
C PHE A 88 12.13 -11.31 -6.92
N ALA A 89 11.33 -11.97 -7.76
CA ALA A 89 11.06 -13.41 -7.64
C ALA A 89 12.32 -14.28 -7.77
N SER A 90 13.34 -13.81 -8.49
CA SER A 90 14.60 -14.55 -8.67
C SER A 90 15.50 -14.55 -7.45
N HIS A 91 15.25 -13.69 -6.46
CA HIS A 91 16.07 -13.57 -5.26
C HIS A 91 15.54 -14.36 -4.05
N VAL A 92 14.39 -15.03 -4.19
CA VAL A 92 13.77 -15.76 -3.08
C VAL A 92 14.66 -16.93 -2.60
N PRO A 93 14.80 -17.17 -1.28
CA PRO A 93 15.49 -18.36 -0.78
C PRO A 93 14.81 -19.66 -1.23
N ASP A 94 15.62 -20.69 -1.41
CA ASP A 94 15.12 -22.06 -1.60
C ASP A 94 14.21 -22.44 -0.42
N GLU A 95 13.10 -23.11 -0.71
CA GLU A 95 12.09 -23.51 0.28
C GLU A 95 11.48 -22.36 1.12
N GLY A 96 11.73 -21.11 0.72
CA GLY A 96 11.19 -19.90 1.35
C GLY A 96 9.87 -19.45 0.76
N ALA A 97 9.56 -18.16 0.89
CA ALA A 97 8.39 -17.54 0.28
C ALA A 97 8.69 -16.12 -0.20
N VAL A 98 7.86 -15.63 -1.11
CA VAL A 98 7.82 -14.20 -1.43
C VAL A 98 6.69 -13.54 -0.65
N PHE A 99 6.94 -12.32 -0.17
CA PHE A 99 5.93 -11.47 0.44
C PHE A 99 5.84 -10.13 -0.31
N ILE A 100 4.66 -9.84 -0.85
CA ILE A 100 4.37 -8.62 -1.61
C ILE A 100 3.38 -7.77 -0.81
N TYR A 101 3.87 -6.63 -0.27
CA TYR A 101 3.05 -5.64 0.42
C TYR A 101 2.83 -4.41 -0.47
N TYR A 102 1.61 -3.94 -0.64
CA TYR A 102 1.35 -2.83 -1.56
C TYR A 102 0.14 -1.98 -1.20
N GLY A 103 0.15 -0.78 -1.76
CA GLY A 103 -1.00 0.09 -1.81
C GLY A 103 -0.63 1.56 -1.87
N PRO A 104 -1.64 2.42 -2.10
CA PRO A 104 -1.46 3.86 -2.01
C PRO A 104 -1.40 4.29 -0.56
N HIS A 105 -1.11 5.57 -0.35
CA HIS A 105 -1.16 6.14 0.99
C HIS A 105 -1.99 7.41 1.06
N ILE A 106 -2.52 7.70 2.24
CA ILE A 106 -3.32 8.89 2.50
C ILE A 106 -3.00 9.47 3.87
N GLY A 107 -2.96 10.80 3.92
CA GLY A 107 -2.80 11.57 5.14
C GLY A 107 -4.12 11.73 5.86
N ILE A 108 -4.13 11.53 7.18
CA ILE A 108 -5.22 11.95 8.05
C ILE A 108 -4.59 12.65 9.25
N SER A 109 -4.75 13.98 9.36
CA SER A 109 -4.16 14.76 10.44
C SER A 109 -4.73 14.38 11.81
N LYS A 110 -4.11 14.83 12.89
CA LYS A 110 -4.62 14.61 14.25
C LYS A 110 -5.99 15.26 14.51
N GLU A 111 -6.36 16.27 13.72
CA GLU A 111 -7.70 16.88 13.70
C GLU A 111 -8.71 16.08 12.84
N GLY A 112 -8.27 15.00 12.20
CA GLY A 112 -9.11 14.17 11.34
C GLY A 112 -9.33 14.73 9.95
N LYS A 113 -8.47 15.65 9.49
CA LYS A 113 -8.53 16.18 8.12
C LYS A 113 -7.81 15.25 7.16
N ILE A 114 -8.52 14.84 6.11
CA ILE A 114 -8.01 13.94 5.08
C ILE A 114 -7.13 14.70 4.07
N GLY A 115 -6.08 14.04 3.59
CA GLY A 115 -5.19 14.54 2.55
C GLY A 115 -4.00 15.34 3.02
N GLU A 116 -3.84 15.56 4.33
CA GLU A 116 -2.71 16.30 4.88
C GLU A 116 -2.27 15.79 6.25
N ILE A 117 -1.00 16.06 6.57
CA ILE A 117 -0.39 15.76 7.86
C ILE A 117 0.57 16.88 8.27
N ASN A 118 0.86 16.96 9.57
CA ASN A 118 2.00 17.72 10.09
C ASN A 118 3.25 16.84 10.13
N ARG A 119 4.19 17.13 9.22
CA ARG A 119 5.48 16.42 9.12
C ARG A 119 6.48 16.93 10.16
N PHE A 120 7.51 16.12 10.44
CA PHE A 120 8.59 16.52 11.32
C PHE A 120 9.23 17.84 10.87
N GLY A 121 9.35 18.79 11.79
CA GLY A 121 9.98 20.09 11.53
C GLY A 121 9.14 21.08 10.71
N GLN A 122 7.90 20.76 10.35
CA GLN A 122 6.99 21.68 9.66
C GLN A 122 5.99 22.33 10.61
N ASN A 123 5.77 23.64 10.44
CA ASN A 123 4.77 24.40 11.22
C ASN A 123 3.39 24.44 10.54
N LYS A 124 3.29 23.97 9.29
CA LYS A 124 2.07 23.96 8.49
C LYS A 124 1.83 22.54 7.95
N PRO A 125 0.56 22.10 7.85
CA PRO A 125 0.24 20.84 7.19
C PRO A 125 0.72 20.83 5.73
N SER A 126 1.10 19.65 5.25
CA SER A 126 1.42 19.42 3.85
C SER A 126 0.64 18.21 3.30
N SER A 127 0.46 18.19 1.98
CA SER A 127 -0.30 17.15 1.28
C SER A 127 0.29 15.75 1.49
N CYS A 128 -0.60 14.76 1.58
CA CYS A 128 -0.27 13.35 1.76
C CYS A 128 -1.47 12.49 1.28
N CYS A 129 -1.38 11.70 0.21
CA CYS A 129 -0.30 11.64 -0.78
C CYS A 129 -0.24 12.92 -1.65
N GLY A 130 0.96 13.43 -1.90
CA GLY A 130 1.15 14.55 -2.83
C GLY A 130 0.73 14.23 -4.28
N ALA A 131 0.98 13.02 -4.76
CA ALA A 131 0.60 12.59 -6.11
C ALA A 131 -0.93 12.48 -6.25
N ALA A 132 -1.64 11.83 -5.32
CA ALA A 132 -3.10 11.78 -5.35
C ALA A 132 -3.73 13.19 -5.32
N ASN A 133 -3.25 14.07 -4.44
CA ASN A 133 -3.71 15.46 -4.39
C ASN A 133 -3.45 16.21 -5.71
N GLY A 134 -2.24 16.06 -6.27
CA GLY A 134 -1.88 16.70 -7.54
C GLY A 134 -2.74 16.24 -8.71
N ALA A 135 -2.96 14.92 -8.82
CA ALA A 135 -3.81 14.33 -9.86
C ALA A 135 -5.27 14.78 -9.68
N LEU A 136 -5.80 14.77 -8.45
CA LEU A 136 -7.15 15.21 -8.16
C LEU A 136 -7.38 16.70 -8.51
N ASN A 137 -6.41 17.56 -8.20
CA ASN A 137 -6.49 18.98 -8.55
C ASN A 137 -6.55 19.16 -10.08
N LYS A 138 -5.65 18.51 -10.83
CA LYS A 138 -5.70 18.54 -12.31
C LYS A 138 -6.99 17.95 -12.86
N LEU A 139 -7.52 16.88 -12.26
CA LEU A 139 -8.79 16.28 -12.68
C LEU A 139 -9.95 17.26 -12.52
N THR A 140 -10.00 17.95 -11.37
CA THR A 140 -11.02 18.95 -11.04
C THR A 140 -10.95 20.15 -11.98
N ASP A 141 -9.74 20.57 -12.32
CA ASP A 141 -9.49 21.69 -13.24
C ASP A 141 -9.64 21.30 -14.72
N ASN A 142 -9.98 20.04 -15.03
CA ASN A 142 -10.00 19.48 -16.39
C ASN A 142 -8.65 19.62 -17.12
N ALA A 143 -7.54 19.59 -16.39
CA ALA A 143 -6.17 19.75 -16.87
C ALA A 143 -5.45 18.41 -17.17
N ILE A 144 -6.14 17.27 -17.05
CA ILE A 144 -5.59 15.97 -17.45
C ILE A 144 -5.95 15.70 -18.91
N GLU A 145 -4.94 15.67 -19.76
CA GLU A 145 -5.07 15.24 -21.15
C GLU A 145 -5.07 13.70 -21.25
N SER A 146 -6.07 13.14 -21.94
CA SER A 146 -6.17 11.68 -22.10
C SER A 146 -5.01 11.13 -22.93
N GLY A 147 -4.36 10.09 -22.42
CA GLY A 147 -3.22 9.43 -23.08
C GLY A 147 -1.90 10.20 -23.00
N HIS A 148 -1.85 11.34 -22.32
CA HIS A 148 -0.63 12.12 -22.15
C HIS A 148 0.29 11.45 -21.13
N ILE A 149 1.41 10.88 -21.57
CA ILE A 149 2.46 10.30 -20.73
C ILE A 149 3.81 10.76 -21.30
N THR A 150 4.65 11.39 -20.48
CA THR A 150 5.99 11.88 -20.89
C THR A 150 7.09 11.14 -20.15
N GLU A 151 8.26 10.97 -20.75
CA GLU A 151 9.39 10.26 -20.10
C GLU A 151 9.79 10.89 -18.77
N ILE A 152 9.76 12.22 -18.66
CA ILE A 152 10.24 12.95 -17.48
C ILE A 152 9.28 12.88 -16.28
N ASP A 153 7.98 12.66 -16.53
CA ASP A 153 6.94 12.69 -15.48
C ASP A 153 5.95 11.51 -15.60
N TYR A 154 6.38 10.40 -16.21
CA TYR A 154 5.50 9.28 -16.57
C TYR A 154 4.77 8.69 -15.37
N GLN A 155 5.38 8.70 -14.17
CA GLN A 155 4.74 8.17 -12.97
C GLN A 155 3.54 9.02 -12.58
N MET A 156 3.70 10.34 -12.53
CA MET A 156 2.61 11.26 -12.20
C MET A 156 1.52 11.21 -13.28
N ASN A 157 1.92 11.23 -14.56
CA ASN A 157 0.98 11.12 -15.66
C ASN A 157 0.20 9.79 -15.61
N THR A 158 0.82 8.70 -15.18
CA THR A 158 0.12 7.41 -15.00
C THR A 158 -0.96 7.51 -13.91
N ILE A 159 -0.66 8.13 -12.77
CA ILE A 159 -1.66 8.37 -11.71
C ILE A 159 -2.80 9.27 -12.21
N GLU A 160 -2.49 10.29 -13.00
CA GLU A 160 -3.49 11.14 -13.66
C GLU A 160 -4.42 10.35 -14.59
N GLN A 161 -3.88 9.44 -15.42
CA GLN A 161 -4.71 8.60 -16.29
C GLN A 161 -5.61 7.64 -15.49
N ILE A 162 -5.12 7.12 -14.35
CA ILE A 162 -5.93 6.30 -13.44
C ILE A 162 -7.15 7.10 -12.97
N LEU A 163 -6.94 8.31 -12.43
CA LEU A 163 -8.05 9.13 -11.95
C LEU A 163 -8.96 9.61 -13.09
N LEU A 164 -8.41 9.93 -14.26
CA LEU A 164 -9.20 10.32 -15.42
C LEU A 164 -10.20 9.25 -15.85
N SER A 165 -9.79 7.97 -15.76
CA SER A 165 -10.66 6.83 -16.12
C SER A 165 -11.90 6.68 -15.22
N GLN A 166 -11.86 7.27 -14.02
CA GLN A 166 -12.93 7.24 -13.02
C GLN A 166 -13.43 8.65 -12.64
N LYS A 167 -13.23 9.63 -13.54
CA LYS A 167 -13.52 11.05 -13.30
C LYS A 167 -14.88 11.30 -12.68
N GLU A 168 -15.92 10.69 -13.24
CA GLU A 168 -17.30 10.92 -12.76
C GLU A 168 -17.51 10.42 -11.34
N SER A 169 -16.93 9.26 -10.96
CA SER A 169 -17.05 8.72 -9.60
C SER A 169 -16.39 9.68 -8.61
N ILE A 170 -15.15 10.07 -8.90
CA ILE A 170 -14.33 10.94 -8.06
C ILE A 170 -15.00 12.30 -7.83
N LEU A 171 -15.49 12.95 -8.89
CA LEU A 171 -16.08 14.29 -8.78
C LEU A 171 -17.47 14.29 -8.10
N LYS A 172 -18.15 13.14 -8.04
CA LYS A 172 -19.45 12.98 -7.36
C LYS A 172 -19.32 12.49 -5.92
N ALA A 173 -18.15 12.00 -5.51
CA ALA A 173 -17.92 11.46 -4.17
C ALA A 173 -18.01 12.55 -3.09
N GLU A 174 -18.49 12.18 -1.90
CA GLU A 174 -18.54 13.07 -0.74
C GLU A 174 -17.14 13.56 -0.33
N ILE A 175 -16.14 12.67 -0.45
CA ILE A 175 -14.74 12.95 -0.18
C ILE A 175 -13.92 12.53 -1.41
N PRO A 176 -13.72 13.42 -2.41
CA PRO A 176 -13.07 13.06 -3.67
C PRO A 176 -11.67 12.47 -3.52
N LEU A 177 -10.89 12.92 -2.53
CA LEU A 177 -9.56 12.37 -2.29
C LEU A 177 -9.59 10.95 -1.71
N TYR A 178 -10.57 10.64 -0.86
CA TYR A 178 -10.78 9.27 -0.38
C TYR A 178 -11.09 8.34 -1.55
N GLU A 179 -12.05 8.75 -2.39
CA GLU A 179 -12.45 8.00 -3.59
C GLU A 179 -11.27 7.81 -4.56
N ALA A 180 -10.49 8.86 -4.80
CA ALA A 180 -9.28 8.79 -5.62
C ALA A 180 -8.27 7.78 -5.06
N THR A 181 -8.03 7.78 -3.75
CA THR A 181 -7.14 6.80 -3.10
C THR A 181 -7.65 5.37 -3.24
N GLU A 182 -8.96 5.12 -3.11
CA GLU A 182 -9.55 3.79 -3.30
C GLU A 182 -9.41 3.31 -4.76
N ILE A 183 -9.65 4.18 -5.74
CA ILE A 183 -9.46 3.86 -7.18
C ILE A 183 -8.00 3.56 -7.50
N ILE A 184 -7.07 4.31 -6.90
CA ILE A 184 -5.64 4.02 -7.06
C ILE A 184 -5.32 2.65 -6.43
N TYR A 185 -5.85 2.32 -5.25
CA TYR A 185 -5.68 0.99 -4.67
C TYR A 185 -6.17 -0.12 -5.59
N GLU A 186 -7.37 0.00 -6.16
CA GLU A 186 -7.90 -0.99 -7.12
C GLU A 186 -6.99 -1.15 -8.35
N SER A 187 -6.43 -0.04 -8.83
CA SER A 187 -5.49 -0.04 -9.97
C SER A 187 -4.16 -0.71 -9.62
N ILE A 188 -3.64 -0.47 -8.41
CA ILE A 188 -2.44 -1.13 -7.88
C ILE A 188 -2.70 -2.62 -7.71
N ASP A 189 -3.78 -3.00 -7.04
CA ASP A 189 -4.17 -4.39 -6.79
C ASP A 189 -4.26 -5.15 -8.11
N LYS A 190 -4.99 -4.61 -9.08
CA LYS A 190 -5.10 -5.19 -10.42
C LYS A 190 -3.73 -5.41 -11.05
N ARG A 191 -2.85 -4.40 -11.03
CA ARG A 191 -1.51 -4.53 -11.63
C ARG A 191 -0.67 -5.56 -10.89
N ILE A 192 -0.70 -5.62 -9.56
CA ILE A 192 0.02 -6.63 -8.78
C ILE A 192 -0.48 -8.05 -9.15
N GLN A 193 -1.79 -8.25 -9.29
CA GLN A 193 -2.34 -9.55 -9.73
C GLN A 193 -1.86 -9.93 -11.14
N GLU A 194 -1.82 -8.99 -12.09
CA GLU A 194 -1.28 -9.20 -13.44
C GLU A 194 0.20 -9.60 -13.39
N LEU A 195 1.01 -8.92 -12.56
CA LEU A 195 2.43 -9.20 -12.40
C LEU A 195 2.69 -10.58 -11.78
N ILE A 196 1.90 -10.96 -10.77
CA ILE A 196 1.99 -12.29 -10.14
C ILE A 196 1.65 -13.38 -11.16
N ALA A 197 0.56 -13.22 -11.92
CA ALA A 197 0.16 -14.20 -12.92
C ALA A 197 1.18 -14.37 -14.05
N ALA A 198 1.93 -13.31 -14.38
CA ALA A 198 2.96 -13.30 -15.43
C ALA A 198 4.37 -13.68 -14.95
N THR A 199 4.55 -14.00 -13.66
CA THR A 199 5.86 -14.29 -13.07
C THR A 199 5.94 -15.73 -12.57
N LYS A 200 7.07 -16.39 -12.82
CA LYS A 200 7.38 -17.70 -12.24
C LYS A 200 8.11 -17.51 -10.92
N TYR A 201 7.70 -18.27 -9.91
CA TYR A 201 8.28 -18.26 -8.57
C TYR A 201 8.87 -19.63 -8.25
N ASN A 202 10.05 -19.65 -7.63
CA ASN A 202 10.73 -20.87 -7.18
C ASN A 202 10.78 -20.89 -5.65
N CYS A 203 9.61 -20.91 -5.01
CA CYS A 203 9.46 -20.88 -3.56
C CYS A 203 8.22 -21.68 -3.14
N LYS A 204 7.94 -21.79 -1.83
CA LYS A 204 6.74 -22.49 -1.31
C LYS A 204 5.48 -21.64 -1.46
N TYR A 205 5.55 -20.37 -1.05
CA TYR A 205 4.38 -19.52 -0.95
C TYR A 205 4.56 -18.17 -1.64
N ILE A 206 3.44 -17.63 -2.12
CA ILE A 206 3.28 -16.21 -2.47
C ILE A 206 2.33 -15.60 -1.46
N ILE A 207 2.84 -14.70 -0.62
CA ILE A 207 2.08 -13.96 0.38
C ILE A 207 1.76 -12.58 -0.21
N ILE A 208 0.48 -12.23 -0.28
CA ILE A 208 -0.01 -11.05 -1.00
C ILE A 208 -0.84 -10.20 -0.04
N VAL A 209 -0.38 -8.99 0.25
CA VAL A 209 -1.06 -8.09 1.19
C VAL A 209 -1.24 -6.71 0.57
N GLY A 210 -2.49 -6.37 0.29
CA GLY A 210 -2.91 -5.06 -0.20
C GLY A 210 -3.57 -4.26 0.92
N ALA A 211 -3.16 -3.02 1.12
CA ALA A 211 -3.73 -2.13 2.13
C ALA A 211 -3.76 -0.67 1.67
N ILE A 212 -4.65 0.13 2.26
CA ILE A 212 -4.47 1.59 2.25
C ILE A 212 -3.52 1.93 3.40
N LEU A 213 -2.38 2.50 3.08
CA LEU A 213 -1.44 3.02 4.08
C LEU A 213 -1.95 4.38 4.54
N ILE A 214 -2.05 4.58 5.85
CA ILE A 214 -2.62 5.81 6.41
C ILE A 214 -1.57 6.44 7.30
N ASN A 215 -1.04 7.57 6.87
CA ASN A 215 -0.09 8.35 7.65
C ASN A 215 -0.84 9.44 8.41
N SER A 216 -0.45 9.66 9.65
CA SER A 216 -0.94 10.79 10.43
C SER A 216 0.24 11.65 10.89
N ASP A 217 -0.08 12.71 11.63
CA ASP A 217 0.89 13.60 12.25
C ASP A 217 1.94 12.79 13.02
N SER A 218 3.15 13.34 13.12
CA SER A 218 4.31 12.66 13.71
C SER A 218 4.07 12.10 15.13
N ASP A 219 3.21 12.74 15.92
CA ASP A 219 2.83 12.31 17.27
C ASP A 219 1.65 11.32 17.31
N VAL A 220 0.95 11.14 16.19
CA VAL A 220 -0.13 10.16 16.01
C VAL A 220 0.43 8.84 15.48
N GLY A 221 1.18 8.84 14.37
CA GLY A 221 1.82 7.66 13.79
C GLY A 221 1.16 7.15 12.50
N SER A 222 1.34 5.86 12.19
CA SER A 222 0.83 5.22 10.96
C SER A 222 -0.15 4.08 11.24
N PHE A 223 -1.03 3.85 10.26
CA PHE A 223 -2.08 2.85 10.29
C PHE A 223 -2.19 2.17 8.93
N SER A 224 -2.83 1.00 8.90
CA SER A 224 -3.12 0.26 7.68
C SER A 224 -4.58 -0.20 7.68
N SER A 225 -5.29 0.06 6.59
CA SER A 225 -6.60 -0.53 6.30
C SER A 225 -6.41 -1.66 5.29
N THR A 226 -6.46 -2.90 5.78
CA THR A 226 -6.23 -4.09 4.95
C THR A 226 -7.38 -4.31 3.98
N LYS A 227 -7.05 -4.55 2.71
CA LYS A 227 -8.01 -4.76 1.64
C LYS A 227 -7.83 -6.13 0.97
N ARG A 228 -6.61 -6.68 0.99
CA ARG A 228 -6.30 -8.05 0.59
C ARG A 228 -5.32 -8.70 1.56
N PHE A 229 -5.56 -9.95 1.88
CA PHE A 229 -4.55 -10.84 2.43
C PHE A 229 -4.78 -12.23 1.84
N ASP A 230 -3.96 -12.60 0.86
CA ASP A 230 -4.03 -13.92 0.23
C ASP A 230 -2.70 -14.64 0.41
N VAL A 231 -2.75 -15.96 0.54
CA VAL A 231 -1.58 -16.84 0.43
C VAL A 231 -1.83 -17.87 -0.66
N ILE A 232 -0.85 -18.02 -1.56
CA ILE A 232 -0.84 -19.04 -2.59
C ILE A 232 0.22 -20.08 -2.24
N ASP A 233 -0.18 -21.33 -2.05
CA ASP A 233 0.72 -22.47 -1.97
C ASP A 233 1.05 -22.95 -3.38
N LEU A 234 2.32 -22.82 -3.78
CA LEU A 234 2.77 -23.16 -5.14
C LEU A 234 2.89 -24.67 -5.37
N LYS A 235 2.93 -25.48 -4.31
CA LYS A 235 2.93 -26.94 -4.41
C LYS A 235 1.53 -27.48 -4.70
N THR A 236 0.51 -26.93 -4.04
CA THR A 236 -0.88 -27.39 -4.19
C THR A 236 -1.68 -26.58 -5.21
N GLY A 237 -1.26 -25.35 -5.52
CA GLY A 237 -1.99 -24.39 -6.34
C GLY A 237 -3.16 -23.72 -5.62
N VAL A 238 -3.32 -23.96 -4.32
CA VAL A 238 -4.42 -23.41 -3.53
C VAL A 238 -4.11 -21.94 -3.19
N ARG A 239 -5.09 -21.06 -3.46
CA ARG A 239 -5.12 -19.68 -2.96
C ARG A 239 -6.12 -19.58 -1.81
N GLU A 240 -5.66 -19.18 -0.65
CA GLU A 240 -6.49 -18.92 0.53
C GLU A 240 -6.68 -17.42 0.75
N ASN A 241 -7.90 -17.00 1.07
CA ASN A 241 -8.22 -15.64 1.51
C ASN A 241 -8.20 -15.57 3.04
N LEU A 242 -7.23 -14.82 3.55
CA LEU A 242 -6.94 -14.65 4.97
C LEU A 242 -7.36 -13.28 5.49
N LEU A 243 -7.98 -12.43 4.66
CA LEU A 243 -8.48 -11.13 5.09
C LEU A 243 -9.35 -11.19 6.38
N PRO A 244 -10.21 -12.22 6.58
CA PRO A 244 -10.95 -12.36 7.83
C PRO A 244 -10.06 -12.48 9.07
N THR A 245 -8.86 -13.07 8.99
CA THR A 245 -7.99 -13.28 10.16
C THR A 245 -7.42 -11.96 10.70
N ILE A 246 -7.29 -10.94 9.82
CA ILE A 246 -6.78 -9.62 10.20
C ILE A 246 -7.92 -8.71 10.67
N ASN A 247 -9.06 -8.75 9.98
CA ASN A 247 -10.18 -7.83 10.20
C ASN A 247 -11.08 -8.23 11.39
N LEU A 248 -10.91 -9.42 11.98
CA LEU A 248 -11.55 -9.78 13.24
C LEU A 248 -11.01 -8.89 14.36
N THR A 249 -11.86 -7.95 14.77
CA THR A 249 -11.71 -7.22 16.03
C THR A 249 -12.12 -8.18 17.15
N LEU A 250 -11.17 -8.54 18.02
CA LEU A 250 -11.52 -9.08 19.34
C LEU A 250 -12.18 -7.99 20.19
#